data_AF-A0A0C9UL99-F1
#
_entry.id   AF-A0A0C9UL99-F1
#
_cell.length_a   1.000
_cell.length_b   1.000
_cell.length_c   1.000
_cell.angle_alpha   90.00
_cell.angle_beta   90.00
_cell.angle_gamma   90.00
#
_symmetry.space_group_name_H-M   'P 1'
#
loop_
_entity.id
_entity.type
_entity.pdbx_description
1 polymer ?
#
loop_
_entity_poly.entity_id
_entity_poly.type
_entity_poly.pdbx_seq_one_letter_code
_entity_poly.pdbx_strand_id
1 'polypeptide(L)'
;PKITDKDNLRLLFVTEFFLQFFTLAKTKIDKEGGPWTPEFGMVSEVIDRMWVVWILKRMRGALDEKPKQWVELQAGIECLTQLLILIDNMSHASDPTLLEAAEVLQHQLYYNGDVLDFAIEGLQNYKEQSIAYLDSSVHLAYTLLRMLERWGKKKGDVYVRRKTKSKNRRRGKEEGVVDVADVEDEANNEEEMIEEQMFTFEKFEAKFANEDVTHTLLFYLGRFRELNEEAMKRVVSLIHRQAIKAKAEGLFFKSILAEQKNFPRSQSYKDLVNLVNYLVRQFF
;
A
#
# COMPACT_ATOMS: atom_id res chain seq x y z
N PRO A 1 -23.25 23.84 -12.94
CA PRO A 1 -23.99 22.72 -12.29
C PRO A 1 -23.88 22.82 -10.76
N LYS A 2 -24.97 22.60 -10.00
CA LYS A 2 -24.90 22.54 -8.52
C LYS A 2 -24.47 21.13 -8.12
N ILE A 3 -23.17 20.92 -7.90
CA ILE A 3 -22.60 19.66 -7.43
C ILE A 3 -23.03 19.46 -5.97
N THR A 4 -23.55 18.28 -5.63
CA THR A 4 -23.96 17.91 -4.27
C THR A 4 -23.00 16.87 -3.66
N ASP A 5 -23.04 16.68 -2.33
CA ASP A 5 -22.22 15.64 -1.68
C ASP A 5 -22.52 14.22 -2.18
N LYS A 6 -23.77 13.96 -2.58
CA LYS A 6 -24.14 12.68 -3.19
C LYS A 6 -23.44 12.46 -4.53
N ASP A 7 -23.15 13.53 -5.26
CA ASP A 7 -22.45 13.43 -6.54
C ASP A 7 -20.97 13.12 -6.33
N ASN A 8 -20.35 13.67 -5.28
CA ASN A 8 -18.98 13.33 -4.88
C ASN A 8 -18.87 11.84 -4.48
N LEU A 9 -19.82 11.34 -3.70
CA LEU A 9 -19.86 9.93 -3.32
C LEU A 9 -20.02 9.02 -4.55
N ARG A 10 -20.93 9.38 -5.47
CA ARG A 10 -21.10 8.63 -6.73
C ARG A 10 -19.83 8.66 -7.57
N LEU A 11 -19.13 9.79 -7.61
CA LEU A 11 -17.88 9.90 -8.33
C LEU A 11 -16.81 8.95 -7.77
N LEU A 12 -16.71 8.81 -6.44
CA LEU A 12 -15.81 7.83 -5.82
C LEU A 12 -16.13 6.40 -6.29
N PHE A 13 -17.39 5.97 -6.23
CA PHE A 13 -17.79 4.64 -6.68
C PHE A 13 -17.57 4.40 -8.17
N VAL A 14 -17.91 5.39 -9.01
CA VAL A 14 -17.76 5.29 -10.45
C VAL A 14 -16.27 5.20 -10.82
N THR A 15 -15.43 6.05 -10.22
CA THR A 15 -13.98 6.02 -10.43
C THR A 15 -13.37 4.70 -9.96
N GLU A 16 -13.73 4.23 -8.77
CA GLU A 16 -13.29 2.94 -8.23
C GLU A 16 -13.61 1.79 -9.19
N PHE A 17 -14.87 1.70 -9.64
CA PHE A 17 -15.32 0.68 -10.57
C PHE A 17 -14.54 0.71 -11.89
N PHE A 18 -14.40 1.88 -12.51
CA PHE A 18 -13.70 2.00 -13.80
C PHE A 18 -12.20 1.73 -13.68
N LEU A 19 -11.56 2.13 -12.58
CA LEU A 19 -10.15 1.82 -12.33
C LEU A 19 -9.91 0.33 -12.08
N GLN A 20 -10.80 -0.31 -11.32
CA GLN A 20 -10.75 -1.74 -11.11
C GLN A 20 -10.95 -2.49 -12.43
N PHE A 21 -11.97 -2.11 -13.21
CA PHE A 21 -12.24 -2.66 -14.53
C PHE A 21 -11.03 -2.50 -15.45
N PHE A 22 -10.45 -1.30 -15.53
CA PHE A 22 -9.28 -1.01 -16.34
C PHE A 22 -8.10 -1.93 -15.97
N THR A 23 -7.80 -2.03 -14.68
CA THR A 23 -6.69 -2.84 -14.17
C THR A 23 -6.88 -4.33 -14.45
N LEU A 24 -8.08 -4.84 -14.21
CA LEU A 24 -8.41 -6.26 -14.46
C LEU A 24 -8.41 -6.58 -15.96
N ALA A 25 -9.00 -5.72 -16.78
CA ALA A 25 -9.02 -5.87 -18.23
C ALA A 25 -7.59 -5.88 -18.78
N LYS A 26 -6.74 -4.94 -18.35
CA LYS A 26 -5.34 -4.87 -18.76
C LYS A 26 -4.58 -6.13 -18.36
N THR A 27 -4.69 -6.55 -17.09
CA THR A 27 -4.04 -7.78 -16.59
C THR A 27 -4.47 -9.03 -17.35
N LYS A 28 -5.76 -9.12 -17.71
CA LYS A 28 -6.30 -10.23 -18.49
C LYS A 28 -5.73 -10.25 -19.90
N ILE A 29 -5.74 -9.10 -20.58
CA ILE A 29 -5.26 -8.97 -21.95
C ILE A 29 -3.74 -9.19 -22.03
N ASP A 30 -2.98 -8.70 -21.06
CA ASP A 30 -1.53 -8.95 -20.99
C ASP A 30 -1.19 -10.45 -20.84
N LYS A 31 -2.10 -11.26 -20.27
CA LYS A 31 -1.92 -12.71 -20.09
C LYS A 31 -2.48 -13.55 -21.25
N GLU A 32 -3.68 -13.23 -21.71
CA GLU A 32 -4.45 -14.06 -22.64
C GLU A 32 -4.44 -13.52 -24.08
N GLY A 33 -3.94 -12.29 -24.29
CA GLY A 33 -4.16 -11.53 -25.50
C GLY A 33 -5.60 -11.01 -25.60
N GLY A 34 -5.84 -10.05 -26.50
CA GLY A 34 -7.17 -9.48 -26.67
C GLY A 34 -7.30 -8.65 -27.94
N PRO A 35 -8.54 -8.38 -28.39
CA PRO A 35 -8.81 -7.61 -29.61
C PRO A 35 -8.53 -6.11 -29.44
N TRP A 36 -8.41 -5.63 -28.20
CA TRP A 36 -8.12 -4.25 -27.86
C TRP A 36 -7.26 -4.22 -26.59
N THR A 37 -6.41 -3.19 -26.42
CA THR A 37 -5.51 -3.03 -25.29
C THR A 37 -5.86 -1.76 -24.50
N PRO A 38 -6.19 -1.88 -23.20
CA PRO A 38 -6.35 -0.73 -22.31
C PRO A 38 -5.07 0.10 -22.22
N GLU A 39 -5.17 1.32 -22.74
CA GLU A 39 -4.13 2.34 -22.66
C GLU A 39 -4.37 3.26 -21.47
N PHE A 40 -3.30 3.63 -20.76
CA PHE A 40 -3.37 4.51 -19.59
C PHE A 40 -3.94 5.90 -19.92
N GLY A 41 -3.90 6.31 -21.19
CA GLY A 41 -4.55 7.54 -21.67
C GLY A 41 -6.07 7.57 -21.42
N MET A 42 -6.72 6.41 -21.27
CA MET A 42 -8.17 6.33 -20.95
C MET A 42 -8.51 6.70 -19.51
N VAL A 43 -7.52 6.65 -18.62
CA VAL A 43 -7.64 6.99 -17.20
C VAL A 43 -6.71 8.14 -16.83
N SER A 44 -6.26 8.93 -17.81
CA SER A 44 -5.30 10.02 -17.59
C SER A 44 -5.78 11.08 -16.62
N GLU A 45 -7.08 11.38 -16.62
CA GLU A 45 -7.68 12.38 -15.73
C GLU A 45 -7.43 12.04 -14.25
N VAL A 46 -7.60 10.77 -13.85
CA VAL A 46 -7.47 10.36 -12.44
C VAL A 46 -6.02 10.15 -12.00
N ILE A 47 -5.09 10.19 -12.95
CA ILE A 47 -3.64 10.11 -12.73
C ILE A 47 -3.08 11.50 -12.34
N ASP A 48 -3.89 12.57 -12.40
CA ASP A 48 -3.45 13.89 -11.95
C ASP A 48 -3.24 13.95 -10.42
N ARG A 49 -2.23 14.72 -9.99
CA ARG A 49 -1.87 14.92 -8.58
C ARG A 49 -3.03 15.42 -7.71
N MET A 50 -3.97 16.17 -8.31
CA MET A 50 -5.12 16.73 -7.61
C MET A 50 -6.13 15.66 -7.19
N TRP A 51 -6.18 14.51 -7.87
CA TRP A 51 -7.10 13.44 -7.51
C TRP A 51 -6.77 12.79 -6.17
N VAL A 52 -5.48 12.55 -5.89
CA VAL A 52 -5.03 12.04 -4.59
C VAL A 52 -5.45 13.00 -3.48
N VAL A 53 -5.20 14.29 -3.65
CA VAL A 53 -5.58 15.34 -2.67
C VAL A 53 -7.09 15.39 -2.49
N TRP A 54 -7.84 15.29 -3.58
CA TRP A 54 -9.30 15.32 -3.54
C TRP A 54 -9.88 14.12 -2.77
N ILE A 55 -9.42 12.91 -3.04
CA ILE A 55 -9.84 11.68 -2.34
C ILE A 55 -9.54 11.81 -0.84
N LEU A 56 -8.32 12.20 -0.48
CA LEU A 56 -7.91 12.33 0.93
C LEU A 56 -8.74 13.39 1.66
N LYS A 57 -9.03 14.53 1.00
CA LYS A 57 -9.91 15.56 1.56
C LYS A 57 -11.32 15.03 1.80
N ARG A 58 -11.88 14.21 0.90
CA ARG A 58 -13.20 13.58 1.09
C ARG A 58 -13.18 12.57 2.23
N MET A 59 -12.15 11.71 2.30
CA MET A 59 -11.97 10.75 3.40
C MET A 59 -11.88 11.46 4.76
N ARG A 60 -11.12 12.56 4.84
CA ARG A 60 -11.01 13.35 6.06
C ARG A 60 -12.34 14.00 6.43
N GLY A 61 -13.01 14.64 5.47
CA GLY A 61 -14.34 15.21 5.68
C GLY A 61 -15.35 14.17 6.19
N ALA A 62 -15.33 12.96 5.64
CA ALA A 62 -16.19 11.87 6.08
C ALA A 62 -15.96 11.46 7.55
N LEU A 63 -14.74 11.60 8.07
CA LEU A 63 -14.40 11.35 9.48
C LEU A 63 -14.77 12.52 10.41
N ASP A 64 -14.71 13.76 9.91
CA ASP A 64 -14.97 14.97 10.70
C ASP A 64 -16.48 15.24 10.86
N GLU A 65 -17.30 14.77 9.92
CA GLU A 65 -18.77 14.85 9.98
C GLU A 65 -19.39 14.11 11.17
N LYS A 66 -20.54 14.60 11.64
CA LYS A 66 -21.28 14.04 12.78
C LYS A 66 -22.75 13.78 12.40
N PRO A 67 -23.19 12.52 12.23
CA PRO A 67 -22.41 11.28 12.39
C PRO A 67 -21.37 11.08 11.27
N LYS A 68 -20.34 10.29 11.55
CA LYS A 68 -19.29 9.92 10.58
C LYS A 68 -19.91 9.27 9.35
N GLN A 69 -19.44 9.67 8.16
CA GLN A 69 -19.94 9.17 6.89
C GLN A 69 -19.16 7.91 6.46
N TRP A 70 -19.43 6.78 7.13
CA TRP A 70 -18.70 5.53 6.91
C TRP A 70 -18.75 5.01 5.46
N VAL A 71 -19.88 5.20 4.77
CA VAL A 71 -20.04 4.79 3.37
C VAL A 71 -19.10 5.59 2.46
N GLU A 72 -18.98 6.89 2.72
CA GLU A 72 -18.09 7.74 1.95
C GLU A 72 -16.62 7.47 2.26
N LEU A 73 -16.29 7.25 3.53
CA LEU A 73 -14.95 6.84 3.92
C LEU A 73 -14.56 5.52 3.26
N GLN A 74 -15.46 4.53 3.25
CA GLN A 74 -15.24 3.25 2.57
C GLN A 74 -14.98 3.45 1.06
N ALA A 75 -15.84 4.20 0.37
CA ALA A 75 -15.67 4.48 -1.06
C ALA A 75 -14.36 5.23 -1.35
N GLY A 76 -13.94 6.14 -0.45
CA GLY A 76 -12.65 6.82 -0.51
C GLY A 76 -11.47 5.86 -0.37
N ILE A 77 -11.53 4.93 0.59
CA ILE A 77 -10.51 3.89 0.79
C ILE A 77 -10.39 2.99 -0.44
N GLU A 78 -11.52 2.54 -0.99
CA GLU A 78 -11.54 1.68 -2.18
C GLU A 78 -10.98 2.40 -3.41
N CYS A 79 -11.42 3.65 -3.65
CA CYS A 79 -10.92 4.47 -4.74
C CYS A 79 -9.42 4.76 -4.61
N LEU A 80 -8.95 5.12 -3.41
CA LEU A 80 -7.51 5.32 -3.14
C LEU A 80 -6.73 4.03 -3.40
N THR A 81 -7.26 2.88 -2.98
CA THR A 81 -6.62 1.58 -3.20
C THR A 81 -6.47 1.26 -4.69
N GLN A 82 -7.50 1.51 -5.50
CA GLN A 82 -7.41 1.33 -6.95
C GLN A 82 -6.41 2.29 -7.59
N LEU A 83 -6.36 3.54 -7.14
CA LEU A 83 -5.38 4.51 -7.62
C LEU A 83 -3.94 4.09 -7.28
N LEU A 84 -3.71 3.58 -6.07
CA LEU A 84 -2.43 3.00 -5.66
C LEU A 84 -2.01 1.85 -6.57
N ILE A 85 -2.92 0.92 -6.86
CA ILE A 85 -2.66 -0.21 -7.78
C ILE A 85 -2.34 0.29 -9.19
N LEU A 86 -3.07 1.30 -9.69
CA LEU A 86 -2.81 1.91 -10.99
C LEU A 86 -1.40 2.51 -11.06
N ILE A 87 -1.02 3.29 -10.04
CA ILE A 87 0.30 3.93 -9.94
C ILE A 87 1.41 2.87 -9.86
N ASP A 88 1.21 1.78 -9.10
CA ASP A 88 2.13 0.65 -9.07
C ASP A 88 2.30 0.03 -10.45
N ASN A 89 1.20 -0.21 -11.19
CA ASN A 89 1.26 -0.74 -12.57
C ASN A 89 1.99 0.22 -13.53
N MET A 90 1.74 1.53 -13.43
CA MET A 90 2.44 2.53 -14.23
C MET A 90 3.95 2.54 -13.96
N SER A 91 4.38 2.32 -12.71
CA SER A 91 5.80 2.29 -12.33
C SER A 91 6.59 1.09 -12.90
N HIS A 92 5.89 0.15 -13.55
CA HIS A 92 6.44 -0.99 -14.27
C HIS A 92 6.16 -0.92 -15.79
N ALA A 93 5.52 0.13 -16.27
CA ALA A 93 5.27 0.32 -17.70
C ALA A 93 6.57 0.60 -18.45
N SER A 94 6.60 0.28 -19.74
CA SER A 94 7.76 0.57 -20.61
C SER A 94 7.81 2.00 -21.11
N ASP A 95 6.72 2.76 -20.96
CA ASP A 95 6.60 4.14 -21.42
C ASP A 95 7.28 5.11 -20.42
N PRO A 96 8.31 5.86 -20.86
CA PRO A 96 8.99 6.84 -20.02
C PRO A 96 8.06 7.88 -19.38
N THR A 97 7.04 8.34 -20.10
CA THR A 97 6.10 9.35 -19.58
C THR A 97 5.27 8.80 -18.42
N LEU A 98 4.86 7.53 -18.50
CA LEU A 98 4.13 6.86 -17.42
C LEU A 98 5.02 6.58 -16.21
N LEU A 99 6.29 6.25 -16.44
CA LEU A 99 7.26 6.05 -15.37
C LEU A 99 7.48 7.35 -14.58
N GLU A 100 7.66 8.48 -15.27
CA GLU A 100 7.82 9.80 -14.64
C GLU A 100 6.57 10.19 -13.84
N ALA A 101 5.37 10.03 -14.45
CA ALA A 101 4.11 10.29 -13.76
C ALA A 101 3.92 9.42 -12.52
N ALA A 102 4.29 8.13 -12.59
CA ALA A 102 4.22 7.22 -11.45
C ALA A 102 5.19 7.62 -10.34
N GLU A 103 6.44 7.98 -10.66
CA GLU A 103 7.42 8.43 -9.65
C GLU A 103 6.95 9.68 -8.92
N VAL A 104 6.39 10.64 -9.67
CA VAL A 104 5.79 11.86 -9.14
C VAL A 104 4.64 11.57 -8.15
N LEU A 105 3.72 10.69 -8.53
CA LEU A 105 2.57 10.36 -7.68
C LEU A 105 2.98 9.55 -6.46
N GLN A 106 3.92 8.61 -6.63
CA GLN A 106 4.49 7.84 -5.52
C GLN A 106 5.17 8.76 -4.51
N HIS A 107 5.95 9.74 -4.97
CA HIS A 107 6.54 10.75 -4.11
C HIS A 107 5.46 11.47 -3.31
N GLN A 108 4.46 12.03 -3.98
CA GLN A 108 3.35 12.71 -3.30
C GLN A 108 2.64 11.82 -2.26
N LEU A 109 2.42 10.54 -2.55
CA LEU A 109 1.76 9.60 -1.66
C LEU A 109 2.59 9.23 -0.44
N TYR A 110 3.90 9.01 -0.61
CA TYR A 110 4.78 8.59 0.48
C TYR A 110 5.13 9.74 1.43
N TYR A 111 5.14 10.97 0.92
CA TYR A 111 5.28 12.18 1.74
C TYR A 111 3.98 12.59 2.43
N ASN A 112 2.84 12.10 1.95
CA ASN A 112 1.56 12.41 2.58
C ASN A 112 1.29 11.46 3.74
N GLY A 113 1.56 11.95 4.96
CA GLY A 113 1.29 11.23 6.21
C GLY A 113 -0.15 10.75 6.34
N ASP A 114 -1.13 11.46 5.75
CA ASP A 114 -2.54 11.09 5.85
C ASP A 114 -2.81 9.72 5.21
N VAL A 115 -2.15 9.38 4.09
CA VAL A 115 -2.33 8.08 3.41
C VAL A 115 -1.92 6.94 4.33
N LEU A 116 -0.76 7.10 4.98
CA LEU A 116 -0.22 6.15 5.94
C LEU A 116 -1.14 6.04 7.16
N ASP A 117 -1.57 7.19 7.70
CA ASP A 117 -2.42 7.23 8.88
C ASP A 117 -3.80 6.58 8.58
N PHE A 118 -4.42 6.83 7.43
CA PHE A 118 -5.67 6.16 7.03
C PHE A 118 -5.55 4.63 6.97
N ALA A 119 -4.42 4.12 6.48
CA ALA A 119 -4.20 2.68 6.37
C ALA A 119 -4.06 1.99 7.75
N ILE A 120 -3.59 2.71 8.78
CA ILE A 120 -3.49 2.19 10.15
C ILE A 120 -4.78 2.47 10.92
N GLU A 121 -5.26 3.70 10.92
CA GLU A 121 -6.42 4.14 11.71
C GLU A 121 -7.68 3.38 11.36
N GLY A 122 -7.88 3.01 10.08
CA GLY A 122 -9.02 2.20 9.65
C GLY A 122 -9.04 0.81 10.29
N LEU A 123 -7.87 0.22 10.54
CA LEU A 123 -7.74 -1.08 11.21
C LEU A 123 -7.72 -0.94 12.74
N GLN A 124 -7.02 0.08 13.26
CA GLN A 124 -6.88 0.31 14.69
C GLN A 124 -8.21 0.69 15.35
N ASN A 125 -9.03 1.50 14.69
CA ASN A 125 -10.28 2.02 15.25
C ASN A 125 -11.52 1.23 14.81
N TYR A 126 -11.33 0.03 14.26
CA TYR A 126 -12.44 -0.84 13.87
C TYR A 126 -13.22 -1.33 15.10
N LYS A 127 -14.52 -1.06 15.15
CA LYS A 127 -15.44 -1.42 16.24
C LYS A 127 -16.79 -1.88 15.71
N GLU A 128 -17.61 -0.93 15.25
CA GLU A 128 -19.01 -1.16 14.85
C GLU A 128 -19.24 -0.94 13.34
N GLN A 129 -18.17 -0.71 12.57
CA GLN A 129 -18.25 -0.53 11.13
C GLN A 129 -18.57 -1.85 10.40
N SER A 130 -19.04 -1.74 9.16
CA SER A 130 -19.38 -2.89 8.32
C SER A 130 -18.16 -3.78 8.03
N ILE A 131 -18.42 -5.05 7.70
CA ILE A 131 -17.37 -5.98 7.24
C ILE A 131 -16.79 -5.54 5.90
N ALA A 132 -17.59 -4.88 5.05
CA ALA A 132 -17.10 -4.29 3.81
C ALA A 132 -16.06 -3.19 4.10
N TYR A 133 -16.30 -2.31 5.07
CA TYR A 133 -15.32 -1.31 5.49
C TYR A 133 -14.01 -1.95 5.99
N LEU A 134 -14.12 -3.04 6.75
CA LEU A 134 -12.95 -3.79 7.21
C LEU A 134 -12.17 -4.42 6.06
N ASP A 135 -12.86 -5.03 5.10
CA ASP A 135 -12.25 -5.59 3.87
C ASP A 135 -11.47 -4.51 3.10
N SER A 136 -12.09 -3.36 2.88
CA SER A 136 -11.48 -2.23 2.17
C SER A 136 -10.28 -1.67 2.93
N SER A 137 -10.34 -1.61 4.26
CA SER A 137 -9.23 -1.17 5.12
C SER A 137 -8.04 -2.15 5.08
N VAL A 138 -8.33 -3.45 5.14
CA VAL A 138 -7.31 -4.52 4.97
C VAL A 138 -6.67 -4.44 3.58
N HIS A 139 -7.46 -4.18 2.55
CA HIS A 139 -6.98 -4.03 1.18
C HIS A 139 -6.05 -2.82 1.03
N LEU A 140 -6.45 -1.65 1.55
CA LEU A 140 -5.61 -0.44 1.53
C LEU A 140 -4.27 -0.68 2.24
N ALA A 141 -4.30 -1.21 3.47
CA ALA A 141 -3.09 -1.49 4.23
C ALA A 141 -2.16 -2.46 3.49
N TYR A 142 -2.71 -3.55 2.95
CA TYR A 142 -1.94 -4.51 2.15
C TYR A 142 -1.28 -3.87 0.93
N THR A 143 -2.05 -3.12 0.14
CA THR A 143 -1.58 -2.50 -1.10
C THR A 143 -0.48 -1.47 -0.80
N LEU A 144 -0.70 -0.59 0.17
CA LEU A 144 0.26 0.44 0.57
C LEU A 144 1.58 -0.16 1.07
N LEU A 145 1.51 -1.13 1.99
CA LEU A 145 2.68 -1.82 2.52
C LEU A 145 3.47 -2.55 1.43
N ARG A 146 2.77 -3.14 0.45
CA ARG A 146 3.39 -3.84 -0.68
C ARG A 146 4.09 -2.87 -1.64
N MET A 147 3.47 -1.74 -1.95
CA MET A 147 4.06 -0.70 -2.78
C MET A 147 5.31 -0.09 -2.13
N LEU A 148 5.22 0.26 -0.84
CA LEU A 148 6.35 0.78 -0.08
C LEU A 148 7.53 -0.22 -0.04
N GLU A 149 7.26 -1.51 0.14
CA GLU A 149 8.31 -2.53 0.10
C GLU A 149 9.00 -2.62 -1.27
N ARG A 150 8.24 -2.59 -2.37
CA ARG A 150 8.81 -2.63 -3.72
C ARG A 150 9.63 -1.39 -4.02
N TRP A 151 9.10 -0.23 -3.63
CA TRP A 151 9.77 1.05 -3.77
C TRP A 151 11.09 1.06 -2.98
N GLY A 152 11.05 0.63 -1.71
CA GLY A 152 12.23 0.54 -0.83
C GLY A 152 13.29 -0.41 -1.39
N LYS A 153 12.90 -1.56 -1.97
CA LYS A 153 13.83 -2.47 -2.66
C LYS A 153 14.48 -1.81 -3.89
N LYS A 154 13.67 -1.19 -4.76
CA LYS A 154 14.15 -0.57 -6.01
C LYS A 154 15.10 0.60 -5.73
N LYS A 155 14.73 1.51 -4.83
CA LYS A 155 15.52 2.71 -4.52
C LYS A 155 16.66 2.42 -3.54
N GLY A 156 16.49 1.46 -2.62
CA GLY A 156 17.58 0.98 -1.75
C GLY A 156 18.75 0.37 -2.54
N ASP A 157 18.46 -0.45 -3.56
CA ASP A 157 19.50 -0.98 -4.45
C ASP A 157 20.25 0.13 -5.22
N VAL A 158 19.52 1.17 -5.65
CA VAL A 158 20.12 2.34 -6.32
C VAL A 158 21.00 3.13 -5.35
N TYR A 159 20.52 3.40 -4.13
CA TYR A 159 21.25 4.10 -3.08
C TYR A 159 22.56 3.39 -2.73
N VAL A 160 22.55 2.08 -2.48
CA VAL A 160 23.76 1.30 -2.17
C VAL A 160 24.78 1.32 -3.33
N ARG A 161 24.30 1.23 -4.57
CA ARG A 161 25.16 1.31 -5.77
C ARG A 161 25.79 2.68 -5.93
N ARG A 162 25.05 3.77 -5.71
CA ARG A 162 25.59 5.15 -5.78
C ARG A 162 26.61 5.40 -4.68
N LYS A 163 26.33 5.04 -3.43
CA LYS A 163 27.26 5.17 -2.29
C LYS A 163 28.58 4.42 -2.52
N THR A 164 28.52 3.22 -3.11
CA THR A 164 29.71 2.42 -3.47
C THR A 164 30.52 3.07 -4.60
N LYS A 165 29.85 3.62 -5.62
CA LYS A 165 30.53 4.35 -6.71
C LYS A 165 31.17 5.66 -6.23
N SER A 166 30.48 6.43 -5.38
CA SER A 166 31.02 7.65 -4.76
C SER A 166 32.27 7.36 -3.92
N LYS A 167 32.23 6.30 -3.09
CA LYS A 167 33.38 5.85 -2.30
C LYS A 167 34.58 5.42 -3.16
N ASN A 168 34.35 4.82 -4.33
CA ASN A 168 35.41 4.47 -5.28
C ASN A 168 35.95 5.69 -6.05
N ARG A 169 35.11 6.67 -6.41
CA ARG A 169 35.56 7.94 -7.05
C ARG A 169 36.41 8.77 -6.10
N ARG A 170 36.04 8.85 -4.81
CA ARG A 170 36.82 9.53 -3.76
C ARG A 170 38.18 8.89 -3.48
N ARG A 171 38.38 7.60 -3.84
CA ARG A 171 39.69 6.92 -3.75
C ARG A 171 40.53 7.08 -5.03
N GLY A 172 40.00 7.72 -6.08
CA GLY A 172 40.52 7.56 -7.44
C GLY A 172 40.86 8.81 -8.24
N LYS A 173 40.57 10.06 -7.84
CA LYS A 173 40.98 11.24 -8.65
C LYS A 173 41.17 12.54 -7.86
N GLU A 174 42.41 13.01 -7.86
CA GLU A 174 42.78 14.42 -8.06
C GLU A 174 42.49 14.81 -9.53
N GLU A 175 42.19 16.09 -9.75
CA GLU A 175 42.02 16.80 -11.04
C GLU A 175 40.65 16.82 -11.75
N GLY A 176 40.07 18.03 -11.81
CA GLY A 176 39.17 18.53 -12.86
C GLY A 176 37.73 18.81 -12.45
N VAL A 177 37.45 19.97 -11.84
CA VAL A 177 36.10 20.34 -11.36
C VAL A 177 35.67 21.70 -11.93
N VAL A 178 34.68 21.69 -12.84
CA VAL A 178 33.76 22.84 -13.01
C VAL A 178 32.32 22.35 -13.32
N ASP A 179 32.13 21.21 -14.00
CA ASP A 179 30.78 20.68 -14.35
C ASP A 179 30.26 19.56 -13.41
N VAL A 180 30.93 19.35 -12.28
CA VAL A 180 30.66 18.22 -11.36
C VAL A 180 29.75 18.64 -10.19
N ALA A 181 29.66 19.94 -9.89
CA ALA A 181 28.91 20.44 -8.73
C ALA A 181 27.39 20.26 -8.90
N ASP A 182 26.82 20.71 -10.03
CA ASP A 182 25.36 20.64 -10.24
C ASP A 182 24.84 19.19 -10.29
N VAL A 183 25.60 18.26 -10.89
CA VAL A 183 25.25 16.84 -10.95
C VAL A 183 25.46 16.13 -9.60
N GLU A 184 26.43 16.57 -8.80
CA GLU A 184 26.63 16.05 -7.43
C GLU A 184 25.56 16.58 -6.46
N ASP A 185 25.10 17.81 -6.64
CA ASP A 185 24.07 18.42 -5.80
C ASP A 185 22.68 17.82 -6.07
N GLU A 186 22.29 17.62 -7.34
CA GLU A 186 21.05 16.89 -7.68
C GLU A 186 21.10 15.43 -7.17
N ALA A 187 22.25 14.76 -7.29
CA ALA A 187 22.41 13.39 -6.82
C ALA A 187 22.36 13.28 -5.28
N ASN A 188 22.90 14.25 -4.55
CA ASN A 188 22.83 14.30 -3.09
C ASN A 188 21.39 14.55 -2.61
N ASN A 189 20.66 15.47 -3.25
CA ASN A 189 19.26 15.75 -2.91
C ASN A 189 18.38 14.51 -3.11
N GLU A 190 18.57 13.76 -4.21
CA GLU A 190 17.87 12.49 -4.43
C GLU A 190 18.23 11.43 -3.38
N GLU A 191 19.49 11.36 -2.94
CA GLU A 191 19.93 10.41 -1.91
C GLU A 191 19.31 10.71 -0.54
N GLU A 192 19.29 11.99 -0.13
CA GLU A 192 18.63 12.43 1.11
C GLU A 192 17.13 12.14 1.09
N MET A 193 16.48 12.39 -0.04
CA MET A 193 15.06 12.12 -0.25
C MET A 193 14.75 10.61 -0.11
N ILE A 194 15.57 9.74 -0.71
CA ILE A 194 15.41 8.28 -0.59
C ILE A 194 15.58 7.83 0.87
N GLU A 195 16.57 8.37 1.57
CA GLU A 195 16.84 8.05 2.98
C GLU A 195 15.67 8.45 3.90
N GLU A 196 15.12 9.65 3.72
CA GLU A 196 13.95 10.13 4.45
C GLU A 196 12.71 9.24 4.22
N GLN A 197 12.47 8.81 2.98
CA GLN A 197 11.36 7.94 2.63
C GLN A 197 11.52 6.54 3.23
N MET A 198 12.74 5.99 3.24
CA MET A 198 13.01 4.71 3.92
C MET A 198 12.75 4.80 5.42
N PHE A 199 13.16 5.88 6.06
CA PHE A 199 12.90 6.11 7.48
C PHE A 199 11.40 6.25 7.79
N THR A 200 10.66 6.95 6.93
CA THR A 200 9.20 7.06 7.04
C THR A 200 8.52 5.70 6.91
N PHE A 201 9.00 4.85 6.00
CA PHE A 201 8.51 3.48 5.84
C PHE A 201 8.77 2.63 7.09
N GLU A 202 9.97 2.67 7.67
CA GLU A 202 10.29 1.93 8.90
C GLU A 202 9.40 2.36 10.07
N LYS A 203 9.18 3.68 10.23
CA LYS A 203 8.22 4.20 11.23
C LYS A 203 6.81 3.68 11.01
N PHE A 204 6.37 3.64 9.76
CA PHE A 204 5.06 3.13 9.40
C PHE A 204 4.93 1.63 9.71
N GLU A 205 5.92 0.81 9.35
CA GLU A 205 5.92 -0.62 9.71
C GLU A 205 5.90 -0.85 11.22
N ALA A 206 6.64 -0.04 11.99
CA ALA A 206 6.62 -0.09 13.45
C ALA A 206 5.25 0.28 14.02
N LYS A 207 4.60 1.34 13.50
CA LYS A 207 3.23 1.71 13.91
C LYS A 207 2.19 0.65 13.52
N PHE A 208 2.37 -0.01 12.38
CA PHE A 208 1.49 -1.08 11.92
C PHE A 208 1.56 -2.31 12.82
N ALA A 209 2.71 -2.59 13.44
CA ALA A 209 2.90 -3.65 14.44
C ALA A 209 2.34 -3.28 15.82
N ASN A 210 1.02 -3.06 15.88
CA ASN A 210 0.27 -2.68 17.08
C ASN A 210 -0.74 -3.78 17.49
N GLU A 211 -1.04 -3.90 18.78
CA GLU A 211 -2.01 -4.86 19.34
C GLU A 211 -3.43 -4.69 18.78
N ASP A 212 -3.92 -3.46 18.64
CA ASP A 212 -5.26 -3.15 18.10
C ASP A 212 -5.38 -3.61 16.64
N VAL A 213 -4.39 -3.27 15.82
CA VAL A 213 -4.33 -3.70 14.40
C VAL A 213 -4.27 -5.22 14.33
N THR A 214 -3.47 -5.85 15.18
CA THR A 214 -3.34 -7.31 15.26
C THR A 214 -4.68 -7.97 15.60
N HIS A 215 -5.39 -7.44 16.60
CA HIS A 215 -6.71 -7.94 16.99
C HIS A 215 -7.71 -7.82 15.84
N THR A 216 -7.74 -6.69 15.15
CA THR A 216 -8.61 -6.47 13.98
C THR A 216 -8.30 -7.43 12.83
N LEU A 217 -7.01 -7.67 12.53
CA LEU A 217 -6.59 -8.62 11.50
C LEU A 217 -6.95 -10.06 11.85
N LEU A 218 -6.81 -10.44 13.12
CA LEU A 218 -7.21 -11.76 13.61
C LEU A 218 -8.73 -11.94 13.59
N PHE A 219 -9.49 -10.92 13.97
CA PHE A 219 -10.95 -10.92 13.84
C PHE A 219 -11.38 -11.12 12.39
N TYR A 220 -10.76 -10.41 11.45
CA TYR A 220 -11.01 -10.58 10.01
C TYR A 220 -10.63 -12.00 9.54
N LEU A 221 -9.47 -12.50 9.96
CA LEU A 221 -9.01 -13.87 9.66
C LEU A 221 -9.93 -14.95 10.23
N GLY A 222 -10.53 -14.74 11.40
CA GLY A 222 -11.50 -15.65 12.01
C GLY A 222 -12.71 -15.94 11.11
N ARG A 223 -12.99 -15.05 10.15
CA ARG A 223 -14.03 -15.21 9.12
C ARG A 223 -13.55 -15.95 7.87
N PHE A 224 -12.45 -16.71 7.95
CA PHE A 224 -11.80 -17.39 6.81
C PHE A 224 -12.70 -18.20 5.88
N ARG A 225 -13.88 -18.65 6.35
CA ARG A 225 -14.85 -19.38 5.54
C ARG A 225 -15.59 -18.51 4.53
N GLU A 226 -15.67 -17.20 4.79
CA GLU A 226 -16.33 -16.21 3.95
C GLU A 226 -15.33 -15.46 3.05
N LEU A 227 -14.02 -15.59 3.32
CA LEU A 227 -12.98 -14.89 2.58
C LEU A 227 -12.68 -15.58 1.25
N ASN A 228 -12.54 -14.78 0.19
CA ASN A 228 -12.01 -15.23 -1.08
C ASN A 228 -10.47 -15.39 -1.00
N GLU A 229 -9.87 -15.94 -2.06
CA GLU A 229 -8.42 -16.20 -2.11
C GLU A 229 -7.57 -14.92 -1.98
N GLU A 230 -8.00 -13.81 -2.59
CA GLU A 230 -7.27 -12.55 -2.51
C GLU A 230 -7.32 -11.93 -1.11
N ALA A 231 -8.50 -11.89 -0.51
CA ALA A 231 -8.73 -11.45 0.87
C ALA A 231 -7.88 -12.25 1.86
N MET A 232 -7.88 -13.58 1.71
CA MET A 232 -7.06 -14.48 2.52
C MET A 232 -5.57 -14.16 2.37
N LYS A 233 -5.10 -14.00 1.14
CA LYS A 233 -3.71 -13.64 0.87
C LYS A 233 -3.32 -12.30 1.49
N ARG A 234 -4.20 -11.29 1.42
CA ARG A 234 -3.99 -9.96 2.01
C ARG A 234 -3.78 -10.07 3.52
N VAL A 235 -4.74 -10.67 4.24
CA VAL A 235 -4.66 -10.77 5.71
C VAL A 235 -3.47 -11.61 6.17
N VAL A 236 -3.22 -12.76 5.54
CA VAL A 236 -2.09 -13.62 5.90
C VAL A 236 -0.75 -12.90 5.66
N SER A 237 -0.64 -12.13 4.56
CA SER A 237 0.57 -11.35 4.28
C SER A 237 0.80 -10.24 5.32
N LEU A 238 -0.26 -9.57 5.77
CA LEU A 238 -0.17 -8.53 6.80
C LEU A 238 0.25 -9.10 8.15
N ILE A 239 -0.36 -10.22 8.57
CA ILE A 239 0.02 -10.92 9.81
C ILE A 239 1.46 -11.43 9.73
N HIS A 240 1.84 -12.06 8.61
CA HIS A 240 3.21 -12.50 8.38
C HIS A 240 4.19 -11.32 8.48
N ARG A 241 3.83 -10.14 7.96
CA ARG A 241 4.66 -8.94 8.07
C ARG A 241 4.84 -8.49 9.53
N GLN A 242 3.77 -8.43 10.32
CA GLN A 242 3.87 -8.10 11.75
C GLN A 242 4.74 -9.12 12.50
N ALA A 243 4.48 -10.41 12.31
CA ALA A 243 5.17 -11.48 13.00
C ALA A 243 6.67 -11.54 12.64
N ILE A 244 7.00 -11.54 11.35
CA ILE A 244 8.35 -11.88 10.89
C ILE A 244 9.17 -10.64 10.57
N LYS A 245 8.60 -9.69 9.83
CA LYS A 245 9.37 -8.51 9.40
C LYS A 245 9.54 -7.51 10.54
N ALA A 246 8.47 -7.25 11.28
CA ALA A 246 8.51 -6.36 12.44
C ALA A 246 8.99 -7.04 13.73
N LYS A 247 9.24 -8.37 13.70
CA LYS A 247 9.65 -9.17 14.88
C LYS A 247 8.72 -8.95 16.08
N ALA A 248 7.43 -8.85 15.79
CA ALA A 248 6.39 -8.59 16.78
C ALA A 248 5.57 -9.86 17.04
N GLU A 249 6.21 -11.04 16.99
CA GLU A 249 5.55 -12.32 17.25
C GLU A 249 4.79 -12.32 18.58
N GLY A 250 5.33 -11.64 19.61
CA GLY A 250 4.74 -11.51 20.95
C GLY A 250 3.28 -11.02 20.96
N LEU A 251 2.87 -10.23 19.95
CA LEU A 251 1.48 -9.75 19.82
C LEU A 251 0.47 -10.89 19.60
N PHE A 252 0.93 -12.03 19.06
CA PHE A 252 0.08 -13.15 18.70
C PHE A 252 -0.04 -14.20 19.81
N PHE A 253 0.74 -14.11 20.89
CA PHE A 253 0.81 -15.14 21.92
C PHE A 253 -0.57 -15.46 22.52
N LYS A 254 -1.29 -14.45 22.99
CA LYS A 254 -2.61 -14.63 23.62
C LYS A 254 -3.65 -15.17 22.65
N SER A 255 -3.67 -14.67 21.42
CA SER A 255 -4.69 -15.01 20.43
C SER A 255 -4.50 -16.39 19.83
N ILE A 256 -3.25 -16.81 19.58
CA ILE A 256 -2.95 -18.16 19.11
C ILE A 256 -3.35 -19.19 20.16
N LEU A 257 -3.08 -18.93 21.44
CA LEU A 257 -3.49 -19.81 22.54
C LEU A 257 -5.02 -19.97 22.61
N ALA A 258 -5.76 -18.89 22.34
CA ALA A 258 -7.22 -18.90 22.36
C ALA A 258 -7.83 -19.63 21.15
N GLU A 259 -7.24 -19.48 19.95
CA GLU A 259 -7.87 -19.90 18.69
C GLU A 259 -7.19 -21.08 17.98
N GLN A 260 -6.15 -21.70 18.58
CA GLN A 260 -5.42 -22.84 17.99
C GLN A 260 -6.33 -23.98 17.47
N LYS A 261 -7.50 -24.16 18.10
CA LYS A 261 -8.48 -25.21 17.76
C LYS A 261 -9.37 -24.84 16.57
N ASN A 262 -9.49 -23.56 16.24
CA ASN A 262 -10.41 -23.04 15.22
C ASN A 262 -9.73 -22.76 13.87
N PHE A 263 -8.40 -22.70 13.82
CA PHE A 263 -7.68 -22.48 12.57
C PHE A 263 -7.90 -23.65 11.59
N PRO A 264 -8.18 -23.37 10.31
CA PRO A 264 -8.40 -24.41 9.33
C PRO A 264 -7.11 -25.20 9.10
N ARG A 265 -7.19 -26.53 9.24
CA ARG A 265 -6.09 -27.47 8.95
C ARG A 265 -6.10 -27.96 7.50
N SER A 266 -6.95 -27.39 6.64
CA SER A 266 -7.14 -27.89 5.27
C SER A 266 -6.03 -27.42 4.33
N GLN A 267 -5.74 -28.25 3.33
CA GLN A 267 -4.71 -28.03 2.31
C GLN A 267 -4.96 -26.78 1.43
N SER A 268 -6.16 -26.22 1.46
CA SER A 268 -6.51 -24.99 0.73
C SER A 268 -5.88 -23.73 1.36
N TYR A 269 -5.46 -23.79 2.62
CA TYR A 269 -4.91 -22.66 3.37
C TYR A 269 -3.46 -22.89 3.80
N LYS A 270 -2.62 -23.43 2.89
CA LYS A 270 -1.20 -23.74 3.19
C LYS A 270 -0.45 -22.59 3.83
N ASP A 271 -0.62 -21.38 3.31
CA ASP A 271 0.10 -20.19 3.81
C ASP A 271 -0.31 -19.84 5.24
N LEU A 272 -1.60 -19.96 5.56
CA LEU A 272 -2.11 -19.77 6.91
C LEU A 272 -1.62 -20.88 7.86
N VAL A 273 -1.66 -22.14 7.43
CA VAL A 273 -1.15 -23.27 8.23
C VAL A 273 0.35 -23.10 8.51
N ASN A 274 1.13 -22.68 7.51
CA ASN A 274 2.56 -22.40 7.67
C ASN A 274 2.81 -21.24 8.64
N LEU A 275 2.03 -20.17 8.54
CA LEU A 275 2.11 -19.01 9.43
C LEU A 275 1.76 -19.38 10.89
N VAL A 276 0.67 -20.11 11.10
CA VAL A 276 0.27 -20.59 12.44
C VAL A 276 1.33 -21.51 13.01
N ASN A 277 1.83 -22.47 12.22
CA ASN A 277 2.90 -23.37 12.65
C ASN A 277 4.19 -22.61 13.00
N TYR A 278 4.55 -21.60 12.22
CA TYR A 278 5.70 -20.74 12.50
C TYR A 278 5.53 -20.02 13.83
N LEU A 279 4.38 -19.36 14.03
CA LEU A 279 4.10 -18.61 15.25
C LEU A 279 4.10 -19.54 16.48
N VAL A 280 3.46 -20.72 16.40
CA VAL A 280 3.44 -21.69 17.50
C VAL A 280 4.87 -22.14 17.87
N ARG A 281 5.74 -22.40 16.89
CA ARG A 281 7.15 -22.79 17.13
C ARG A 281 8.01 -21.69 17.76
N GLN A 282 7.63 -20.42 17.66
CA GLN A 282 8.36 -19.35 18.36
C GLN A 282 8.06 -19.32 19.86
N PHE A 283 6.93 -19.93 20.28
CA PHE A 283 6.47 -19.88 21.67
C PHE A 283 6.59 -21.21 22.43
N PHE A 284 6.73 -22.33 21.72
CA PHE A 284 6.82 -23.68 22.26
C PHE A 284 7.95 -24.47 21.60
#